data_AF-A0A2G2VMS8-F1
#
_entry.id   AF-A0A2G2VMS8-F1
#
_cell.length_a   1.000
_cell.length_b   1.000
_cell.length_c   1.000
_cell.angle_alpha   90.00
_cell.angle_beta   90.00
_cell.angle_gamma   90.00
#
_symmetry.space_group_name_H-M   'P 1'
#
loop_
_entity.id
_entity.type
_entity.pdbx_description
1 polymer ?
#
loop_
_entity_poly.entity_id
_entity_poly.type
_entity_poly.pdbx_seq_one_letter_code
_entity_poly.pdbx_strand_id
1 'polypeptide(L)'
;MIIRSPEIEVKILVDRDPVKTSFEEWAIPVHYSRTIAKGLDTTTWIWNLHVDAHDFNSHTIDLQEISQKLFSAYFGQLSIIFLWLSGIYFHGAHFSNYEAWLSDPTHIEPSAQIWRAFGITSELQVYCTTIGALVFATLMLFAGFHSFGLYIHHDTMSALRHPQDMFSDTAIQLQPVFAQWIQNTHALAPGAMTPGEYQAPV
;
A
#
# COMPACT_ATOMS: atom_id res chain seq x y z
N MET A 1 -20.85 33.51 -44.97
CA MET A 1 -19.61 33.85 -44.25
C MET A 1 -19.52 32.95 -43.03
N ILE A 2 -18.68 31.92 -43.06
CA ILE A 2 -18.47 31.01 -41.92
C ILE A 2 -17.28 31.57 -41.13
N ILE A 3 -17.53 32.08 -39.92
CA ILE A 3 -16.49 32.54 -39.01
C ILE A 3 -15.89 31.30 -38.36
N ARG A 4 -14.67 30.89 -38.74
CA ARG A 4 -13.94 29.87 -37.99
C ARG A 4 -13.46 30.51 -36.68
N SER A 5 -13.74 29.84 -35.56
CA SER A 5 -13.14 30.17 -34.27
C SER A 5 -11.61 30.08 -34.39
N PRO A 6 -10.83 30.97 -33.75
CA PRO A 6 -9.38 30.83 -33.72
C PRO A 6 -8.99 29.46 -33.15
N GLU A 7 -8.08 28.76 -33.82
CA GLU A 7 -7.47 27.53 -33.29
C GLU A 7 -6.63 27.92 -32.06
N ILE A 8 -6.97 27.33 -30.91
CA ILE A 8 -6.18 27.50 -29.68
C ILE A 8 -4.96 26.57 -29.82
N GLU A 9 -3.80 27.15 -30.12
CA GLU A 9 -2.54 26.41 -30.16
C GLU A 9 -2.11 26.06 -28.73
N VAL A 10 -2.31 24.80 -28.32
CA VAL A 10 -1.91 24.32 -26.99
C VAL A 10 -0.42 23.93 -27.04
N LYS A 11 0.42 24.67 -26.31
CA LYS A 11 1.85 24.38 -26.19
C LYS A 11 2.13 23.54 -24.94
N ILE A 12 2.85 22.44 -25.11
CA ILE A 12 3.34 21.62 -24.00
C ILE A 12 4.61 22.28 -23.45
N LEU A 13 4.58 22.71 -22.19
CA LEU A 13 5.72 23.26 -21.46
C LEU A 13 6.04 22.31 -20.30
N VAL A 14 7.29 21.84 -20.25
CA VAL A 14 7.77 20.91 -19.21
C VAL A 14 9.17 21.35 -18.79
N ASP A 15 9.35 21.58 -17.50
CA ASP A 15 10.66 21.84 -16.91
C ASP A 15 11.48 20.55 -16.85
N ARG A 16 12.75 20.65 -17.22
CA ARG A 16 13.68 19.51 -17.20
C ARG A 16 14.36 19.43 -15.85
N ASP A 17 14.32 18.24 -15.25
CA ASP A 17 14.96 17.90 -13.98
C ASP A 17 14.73 18.95 -12.86
N PRO A 18 13.46 19.27 -12.55
CA PRO A 18 13.15 20.31 -11.55
C PRO A 18 13.59 19.91 -10.13
N VAL A 19 13.70 18.60 -9.85
CA VAL A 19 14.11 18.05 -8.55
C VAL A 19 15.16 16.95 -8.78
N LYS A 20 16.26 17.01 -8.03
CA LYS A 20 17.33 16.02 -8.14
C LYS A 20 16.91 14.69 -7.50
N THR A 21 17.17 13.59 -8.20
CA THR A 21 16.92 12.25 -7.67
C THR A 21 17.99 11.91 -6.63
N SER A 22 17.60 11.78 -5.36
CA SER A 22 18.54 11.43 -4.29
C SER A 22 17.86 10.77 -3.08
N PHE A 23 18.61 9.99 -2.31
CA PHE A 23 18.17 9.42 -1.03
C PHE A 23 18.42 10.36 0.17
N GLU A 24 18.97 11.55 -0.06
CA GLU A 24 19.35 12.47 1.02
C GLU A 24 18.12 12.99 1.77
N GLU A 25 17.04 13.29 1.05
CA GLU A 25 15.75 13.69 1.61
C GLU A 25 15.04 12.54 2.35
N TRP A 26 15.36 11.28 2.02
CA TRP A 26 14.75 10.11 2.67
C TRP A 26 15.25 9.94 4.10
N ALA A 27 16.50 10.33 4.36
CA ALA A 27 17.07 10.26 5.70
C ALA A 27 16.36 11.24 6.68
N ILE A 28 15.56 12.16 6.18
CA ILE A 28 14.88 13.21 6.93
C ILE A 28 13.36 13.01 6.79
N PRO A 29 12.69 12.30 7.72
CA PRO A 29 11.25 11.99 7.65
C PRO A 29 10.35 13.23 7.77
N VAL A 30 10.90 14.44 7.74
CA VAL A 30 10.17 15.67 7.97
C VAL A 30 10.49 16.78 6.98
N HIS A 31 11.16 16.42 5.88
CA HIS A 31 11.65 17.36 4.89
C HIS A 31 10.52 18.21 4.26
N TYR A 32 9.27 17.77 4.34
CA TYR A 32 8.10 18.43 3.76
C TYR A 32 7.36 19.41 4.67
N SER A 33 7.54 19.37 6.00
CA SER A 33 6.79 20.23 6.93
C SER A 33 7.69 20.90 7.97
N ARG A 34 7.74 22.24 7.91
CA ARG A 34 8.48 23.05 8.91
C ARG A 34 7.90 22.95 10.33
N THR A 35 6.64 22.55 10.46
CA THR A 35 5.95 22.43 11.75
C THR A 35 6.34 21.12 12.43
N ILE A 36 6.33 20.01 11.69
CA ILE A 36 6.71 18.68 12.19
C ILE A 36 8.24 18.61 12.37
N ALA A 37 9.02 19.39 11.59
CA ALA A 37 10.49 19.34 11.58
C ALA A 37 11.15 19.81 12.88
N LYS A 38 10.37 20.38 13.81
CA LYS A 38 10.86 20.85 15.11
C LYS A 38 11.15 19.73 16.11
N GLY A 39 10.70 18.50 15.86
CA GLY A 39 11.10 17.30 16.62
C GLY A 39 9.96 16.60 17.38
N LEU A 40 10.25 15.38 17.87
CA LEU A 40 9.35 14.55 18.67
C LEU A 40 9.20 15.13 20.09
N ASP A 41 8.17 15.95 20.31
CA ASP A 41 7.80 16.36 21.67
C ASP A 41 6.78 15.39 22.30
N THR A 42 5.97 14.71 21.48
CA THR A 42 4.94 13.75 21.93
C THR A 42 4.64 12.69 20.85
N THR A 43 3.99 11.57 21.22
CA THR A 43 3.56 10.53 20.27
C THR A 43 2.54 11.02 19.23
N THR A 44 1.87 12.14 19.48
CA THR A 44 1.02 12.85 18.51
C THR A 44 1.78 13.22 17.25
N TRP A 45 3.09 13.48 17.36
CA TRP A 45 3.96 13.77 16.22
C TRP A 45 3.90 12.67 15.14
N ILE A 46 3.84 11.40 15.52
CA ILE A 46 3.79 10.25 14.59
C ILE A 46 2.47 10.26 13.82
N TRP A 47 1.38 10.61 14.47
CA TRP A 47 0.07 10.69 13.81
C TRP A 47 0.00 11.87 12.85
N ASN A 48 0.55 13.02 13.24
CA ASN A 48 0.64 14.20 12.37
C ASN A 48 1.51 13.91 11.13
N LEU A 49 2.59 13.13 11.28
CA LEU A 49 3.40 12.66 10.16
C LEU A 49 2.55 11.93 9.11
N HIS A 50 1.73 10.96 9.54
CA HIS A 50 0.91 10.17 8.61
C HIS A 50 -0.26 10.95 8.01
N VAL A 51 -0.88 11.84 8.78
CA VAL A 51 -2.03 12.63 8.32
C VAL A 51 -1.59 13.70 7.31
N ASP A 52 -0.45 14.35 7.57
CA ASP A 52 0.00 15.47 6.76
C ASP A 52 0.72 15.00 5.48
N ALA A 53 1.22 13.75 5.42
CA ALA A 53 1.97 13.21 4.29
C ALA A 53 1.27 13.38 2.92
N HIS A 54 -0.07 13.38 2.89
CA HIS A 54 -0.85 13.60 1.67
C HIS A 54 -1.50 14.98 1.56
N ASP A 55 -1.37 15.84 2.57
CA ASP A 55 -1.91 17.19 2.53
C ASP A 55 -0.96 18.14 1.81
N PHE A 56 -0.89 18.03 0.49
CA PHE A 56 0.00 18.85 -0.35
C PHE A 56 -0.20 20.36 -0.19
N ASN A 57 -1.39 20.81 0.22
CA ASN A 57 -1.66 22.23 0.45
C ASN A 57 -1.00 22.75 1.73
N SER A 58 -0.71 21.88 2.70
CA SER A 58 0.01 22.25 3.92
C SER A 58 1.53 22.39 3.70
N HIS A 59 2.06 21.75 2.65
CA HIS A 59 3.49 21.69 2.36
C HIS A 59 4.03 22.92 1.64
N THR A 60 3.24 23.48 0.71
CA THR A 60 3.66 24.61 -0.13
C THR A 60 2.44 25.43 -0.54
N ILE A 61 2.65 26.72 -0.81
CA ILE A 61 1.61 27.61 -1.36
C ILE A 61 1.64 27.65 -2.89
N ASP A 62 2.65 27.03 -3.51
CA ASP A 62 2.79 27.01 -4.96
C ASP A 62 1.89 25.97 -5.62
N LEU A 63 0.97 26.43 -6.46
CA LEU A 63 0.01 25.58 -7.16
C LEU A 63 0.68 24.68 -8.21
N GLN A 64 1.78 25.14 -8.80
CA GLN A 64 2.52 24.34 -9.79
C GLN A 64 3.12 23.10 -9.11
N GLU A 65 3.84 23.27 -8.01
CA GLU A 65 4.40 22.17 -7.21
C GLU A 65 3.30 21.20 -6.72
N ILE A 66 2.18 21.71 -6.20
CA ILE A 66 1.04 20.87 -5.77
C ILE A 66 0.51 20.02 -6.94
N SER A 67 0.32 20.63 -8.11
CA SER A 67 -0.19 19.94 -9.29
C SER A 67 0.76 18.84 -9.78
N GLN A 68 2.08 19.06 -9.69
CA GLN A 68 3.10 18.07 -10.06
C GLN A 68 3.11 16.88 -9.10
N LYS A 69 3.04 17.13 -7.77
CA LYS A 69 2.94 16.08 -6.75
C LYS A 69 1.68 15.25 -6.93
N LEU A 70 0.55 15.89 -7.18
CA LEU A 70 -0.73 15.22 -7.42
C LEU A 70 -0.70 14.39 -8.70
N PHE A 71 -0.18 14.95 -9.80
CA PHE A 71 -0.03 14.24 -11.08
C PHE A 71 0.79 12.96 -10.91
N SER A 72 1.90 13.02 -10.18
CA SER A 72 2.73 11.84 -9.89
C SER A 72 2.05 10.84 -8.97
N ALA A 73 1.34 11.31 -7.93
CA ALA A 73 0.58 10.44 -7.03
C ALA A 73 -0.46 9.60 -7.78
N TYR A 74 -1.08 10.13 -8.85
CA TYR A 74 -1.97 9.35 -9.71
C TYR A 74 -1.26 8.20 -10.42
N PHE A 75 -0.03 8.40 -10.92
CA PHE A 75 0.76 7.29 -11.49
C PHE A 75 1.14 6.25 -10.43
N GLY A 76 1.45 6.70 -9.21
CA GLY A 76 1.66 5.82 -8.06
C GLY A 76 0.42 4.96 -7.78
N GLN A 77 -0.76 5.58 -7.67
CA GLN A 77 -2.02 4.87 -7.46
C GLN A 77 -2.35 3.91 -8.60
N LEU A 78 -2.16 4.33 -9.87
CA LEU A 78 -2.34 3.46 -11.03
C LEU A 78 -1.42 2.24 -10.94
N SER A 79 -0.16 2.42 -10.54
CA SER A 79 0.79 1.30 -10.39
C SER A 79 0.29 0.25 -9.40
N ILE A 80 -0.27 0.68 -8.26
CA ILE A 80 -0.84 -0.22 -7.23
C ILE A 80 -2.07 -0.95 -7.79
N ILE A 81 -2.93 -0.25 -8.54
CA ILE A 81 -4.11 -0.85 -9.18
C ILE A 81 -3.68 -1.92 -10.19
N PHE A 82 -2.70 -1.63 -11.05
CA PHE A 82 -2.22 -2.61 -12.03
C PHE A 82 -1.50 -3.79 -11.39
N LEU A 83 -0.78 -3.57 -10.29
CA LEU A 83 -0.17 -4.64 -9.50
C LEU A 83 -1.24 -5.55 -8.88
N TRP A 84 -2.28 -4.96 -8.30
CA TRP A 84 -3.42 -5.69 -7.74
C TRP A 84 -4.18 -6.48 -8.81
N LEU A 85 -4.46 -5.87 -9.97
CA LEU A 85 -5.08 -6.53 -11.12
C LEU A 85 -4.22 -7.70 -11.61
N SER A 86 -2.90 -7.49 -11.75
CA SER A 86 -1.96 -8.55 -12.11
C SER A 86 -2.06 -9.71 -11.11
N GLY A 87 -2.14 -9.43 -9.80
CA GLY A 87 -2.35 -10.43 -8.76
C GLY A 87 -3.63 -11.25 -8.96
N ILE A 88 -4.76 -10.61 -9.28
CA ILE A 88 -6.03 -11.32 -9.54
C ILE A 88 -5.92 -12.22 -10.76
N TYR A 89 -5.37 -11.72 -11.87
CA TYR A 89 -5.20 -12.52 -13.08
C TYR A 89 -4.20 -13.66 -12.87
N PHE A 90 -3.14 -13.45 -12.08
CA PHE A 90 -2.20 -14.51 -11.71
C PHE A 90 -2.88 -15.63 -10.91
N HIS A 91 -3.66 -15.26 -9.89
CA HIS A 91 -4.44 -16.24 -9.13
C HIS A 91 -5.40 -16.99 -10.04
N GLY A 92 -5.95 -16.29 -11.03
CA GLY A 92 -6.82 -16.89 -12.01
C GLY A 92 -6.15 -17.85 -12.98
N ALA A 93 -4.93 -17.56 -13.40
CA ALA A 93 -4.22 -18.40 -14.35
C ALA A 93 -3.55 -19.62 -13.69
N HIS A 94 -3.16 -19.53 -12.41
CA HIS A 94 -2.38 -20.57 -11.74
C HIS A 94 -3.16 -21.41 -10.74
N PHE A 95 -4.15 -20.84 -10.04
CA PHE A 95 -4.80 -21.49 -8.89
C PHE A 95 -6.30 -21.73 -9.09
N SER A 96 -6.83 -21.50 -10.29
CA SER A 96 -8.26 -21.60 -10.55
C SER A 96 -8.64 -22.78 -11.44
N ASN A 97 -9.93 -23.07 -11.48
CA ASN A 97 -10.56 -23.98 -12.43
C ASN A 97 -11.09 -23.25 -13.68
N TYR A 98 -10.43 -22.19 -14.14
CA TYR A 98 -10.94 -21.28 -15.18
C TYR A 98 -11.43 -22.00 -16.44
N GLU A 99 -10.64 -22.90 -17.02
CA GLU A 99 -11.02 -23.63 -18.24
C GLU A 99 -12.18 -24.62 -18.01
N ALA A 100 -12.21 -25.28 -16.85
CA ALA A 100 -13.32 -26.16 -16.47
C ALA A 100 -14.61 -25.35 -16.31
N TRP A 101 -14.57 -24.25 -15.56
CA TRP A 101 -15.68 -23.31 -15.43
C TRP A 101 -16.13 -22.73 -16.79
N LEU A 102 -15.18 -22.47 -17.70
CA LEU A 102 -15.48 -22.00 -19.05
C LEU A 102 -16.32 -23.00 -19.87
N SER A 103 -16.10 -24.29 -19.64
CA SER A 103 -16.73 -25.38 -20.38
C SER A 103 -18.16 -25.68 -19.92
N ASP A 104 -18.46 -25.51 -18.62
CA ASP A 104 -19.81 -25.65 -18.07
C ASP A 104 -20.04 -24.66 -16.91
N PRO A 105 -20.33 -23.38 -17.21
CA PRO A 105 -20.47 -22.35 -16.19
C PRO A 105 -21.76 -22.48 -15.35
N THR A 106 -22.67 -23.39 -15.75
CA THR A 106 -23.94 -23.62 -15.04
C THR A 106 -23.84 -24.67 -13.93
N HIS A 107 -22.91 -25.62 -14.05
CA HIS A 107 -22.75 -26.70 -13.08
C HIS A 107 -21.39 -26.68 -12.38
N ILE A 108 -20.40 -25.95 -12.91
CA ILE A 108 -19.09 -25.78 -12.28
C ILE A 108 -19.06 -24.41 -11.61
N GLU A 109 -18.74 -24.38 -10.32
CA GLU A 109 -18.58 -23.12 -9.59
C GLU A 109 -17.16 -22.56 -9.77
N PRO A 110 -16.99 -21.23 -9.89
CA PRO A 110 -15.67 -20.62 -10.00
C PRO A 110 -14.90 -20.73 -8.68
N SER A 111 -13.69 -21.32 -8.71
CA SER A 111 -12.87 -21.51 -7.51
C SER A 111 -12.03 -20.28 -7.11
N ALA A 112 -11.86 -19.33 -8.04
CA ALA A 112 -11.20 -18.05 -7.81
C ALA A 112 -12.06 -16.91 -8.36
N GLN A 113 -11.98 -15.73 -7.72
CA GLN A 113 -12.70 -14.53 -8.17
C GLN A 113 -12.02 -13.93 -9.41
N ILE A 114 -12.21 -14.59 -10.55
CA ILE A 114 -11.73 -14.12 -11.86
C ILE A 114 -12.89 -13.52 -12.60
N TRP A 115 -12.64 -12.36 -13.18
CA TRP A 115 -13.57 -11.71 -14.08
C TRP A 115 -13.30 -12.23 -15.49
N ARG A 116 -14.34 -12.72 -16.16
CA ARG A 116 -14.23 -13.11 -17.57
C ARG A 116 -13.96 -11.84 -18.39
N ALA A 117 -12.70 -11.63 -18.77
CA ALA A 117 -12.36 -10.57 -19.70
C ALA A 117 -12.84 -10.97 -21.11
N PHE A 118 -13.31 -9.99 -21.87
CA PHE A 118 -14.02 -10.22 -23.13
C PHE A 118 -13.12 -10.96 -24.13
N GLY A 119 -13.49 -12.19 -24.50
CA GLY A 119 -12.77 -12.99 -25.49
C GLY A 119 -11.59 -13.82 -24.96
N ILE A 120 -11.32 -13.85 -23.65
CA ILE A 120 -10.33 -14.77 -23.09
C ILE A 120 -10.90 -16.19 -23.05
N THR A 121 -10.17 -17.16 -23.62
CA THR A 121 -10.63 -18.55 -23.75
C THR A 121 -9.65 -19.60 -23.22
N SER A 122 -8.46 -19.20 -22.76
CA SER A 122 -7.47 -20.13 -22.20
C SER A 122 -6.67 -19.51 -21.06
N GLU A 123 -6.11 -20.35 -20.20
CA GLU A 123 -5.23 -19.92 -19.10
C GLU A 123 -4.00 -19.18 -19.62
N LEU A 124 -3.46 -19.59 -20.77
CA LEU A 124 -2.31 -18.92 -21.40
C LEU A 124 -2.59 -17.43 -21.68
N GLN A 125 -3.79 -17.09 -22.13
CA GLN A 125 -4.17 -15.70 -22.38
C GLN A 125 -4.27 -14.91 -21.07
N VAL A 126 -4.80 -15.52 -20.00
CA VAL A 126 -4.81 -14.93 -18.64
C VAL A 126 -3.38 -14.68 -18.13
N TYR A 127 -2.44 -15.60 -18.38
CA TYR A 127 -1.02 -15.40 -18.08
C TYR A 127 -0.41 -14.23 -18.85
N CYS A 128 -0.67 -14.12 -20.15
CA CYS A 128 -0.20 -12.99 -20.95
C CYS A 128 -0.75 -11.65 -20.43
N THR A 129 -2.03 -11.61 -20.03
CA THR A 129 -2.63 -10.42 -19.40
C THR A 129 -1.98 -10.10 -18.06
N THR A 130 -1.64 -11.12 -17.25
CA THR A 130 -0.92 -10.95 -15.98
C THR A 130 0.42 -10.27 -16.19
N ILE A 131 1.21 -10.76 -17.15
CA ILE A 131 2.53 -10.21 -17.48
C ILE A 131 2.39 -8.79 -18.05
N GLY A 132 1.44 -8.56 -18.94
CA GLY A 132 1.16 -7.22 -19.47
C GLY A 132 0.79 -6.22 -18.37
N ALA A 133 -0.06 -6.61 -17.43
CA ALA A 133 -0.41 -5.81 -16.27
C ALA A 133 0.79 -5.55 -15.35
N LEU A 134 1.69 -6.53 -15.16
CA LEU A 134 2.90 -6.37 -14.35
C LEU A 134 3.91 -5.40 -14.99
N VAL A 135 4.09 -5.49 -16.31
CA VAL A 135 4.93 -4.55 -17.08
C VAL A 135 4.35 -3.14 -16.97
N PHE A 136 3.02 -3.00 -17.14
CA PHE A 136 2.38 -1.69 -17.02
C PHE A 136 2.44 -1.14 -15.59
N ALA A 137 2.24 -1.98 -14.57
CA ALA A 137 2.44 -1.62 -13.16
C ALA A 137 3.86 -1.10 -12.93
N THR A 138 4.86 -1.77 -13.49
CA THR A 138 6.27 -1.36 -13.39
C THR A 138 6.50 -0.01 -14.08
N LEU A 139 5.96 0.20 -15.28
CA LEU A 139 6.07 1.48 -16.00
C LEU A 139 5.42 2.64 -15.23
N MET A 140 4.22 2.42 -14.70
CA MET A 140 3.51 3.41 -13.88
C MET A 140 4.24 3.65 -12.54
N LEU A 141 4.87 2.61 -11.98
CA LEU A 141 5.69 2.74 -10.80
C LEU A 141 6.93 3.57 -11.11
N PHE A 142 7.68 3.34 -12.19
CA PHE A 142 8.81 4.22 -12.52
C PHE A 142 8.39 5.66 -12.81
N ALA A 143 7.21 5.87 -13.41
CA ALA A 143 6.65 7.20 -13.62
C ALA A 143 6.21 7.88 -12.32
N GLY A 144 5.57 7.14 -11.40
CA GLY A 144 4.99 7.68 -10.15
C GLY A 144 5.90 7.59 -8.92
N PHE A 145 6.59 6.47 -8.70
CA PHE A 145 7.53 6.24 -7.59
C PHE A 145 8.68 7.25 -7.58
N HIS A 146 9.11 7.75 -8.76
CA HIS A 146 10.10 8.83 -8.80
C HIS A 146 9.61 10.12 -8.11
N SER A 147 8.30 10.41 -8.10
CA SER A 147 7.77 11.62 -7.44
C SER A 147 6.81 11.38 -6.25
N PHE A 148 6.42 10.14 -5.97
CA PHE A 148 5.57 9.76 -4.83
C PHE A 148 6.27 8.81 -3.83
N GLY A 149 7.17 7.93 -4.31
CA GLY A 149 7.90 6.97 -3.49
C GLY A 149 8.88 7.63 -2.51
N LEU A 150 9.46 8.77 -2.90
CA LEU A 150 10.31 9.60 -2.04
C LEU A 150 9.51 10.35 -0.96
N TYR A 151 8.18 10.49 -1.11
CA TYR A 151 7.35 11.35 -0.27
C TYR A 151 6.62 10.61 0.86
N ILE A 152 6.20 9.36 0.64
CA ILE A 152 5.34 8.62 1.60
C ILE A 152 6.05 7.42 2.25
N HIS A 153 6.96 6.74 1.55
CA HIS A 153 7.27 5.35 1.93
C HIS A 153 8.44 5.16 2.91
N HIS A 154 9.13 6.24 3.26
CA HIS A 154 10.19 6.23 4.27
C HIS A 154 9.78 6.91 5.60
N ASP A 155 8.49 7.22 5.79
CA ASP A 155 7.97 7.70 7.07
C ASP A 155 7.65 6.57 8.06
N THR A 156 7.59 5.32 7.59
CA THR A 156 7.42 4.13 8.47
C THR A 156 8.75 3.46 8.83
N MET A 157 9.80 3.60 8.01
CA MET A 157 11.08 2.86 8.23
C MET A 157 12.15 3.63 9.02
N SER A 158 11.99 4.95 9.25
CA SER A 158 12.80 5.69 10.24
C SER A 158 12.16 5.74 11.64
N ALA A 159 10.84 5.55 11.76
CA ALA A 159 10.16 5.40 13.06
C ALA A 159 10.58 4.13 13.82
N LEU A 160 11.20 3.16 13.12
CA LEU A 160 11.72 1.91 13.70
C LEU A 160 13.24 1.90 13.87
N ARG A 161 13.96 2.98 13.51
CA ARG A 161 15.43 2.96 13.45
C ARG A 161 16.13 3.36 14.76
N HIS A 162 15.39 3.79 15.78
CA HIS A 162 15.91 3.94 17.15
C HIS A 162 15.28 2.92 18.10
N PRO A 163 15.87 1.73 18.28
CA PRO A 163 15.39 0.74 19.24
C PRO A 163 15.47 1.20 20.70
N GLN A 164 16.16 2.30 20.99
CA GLN A 164 16.32 2.83 22.35
C GLN A 164 15.21 3.78 22.81
N ASP A 165 14.36 4.30 21.91
CA ASP A 165 13.25 5.21 22.27
C ASP A 165 11.87 4.57 22.10
N MET A 166 11.81 3.30 21.71
CA MET A 166 10.57 2.53 21.53
C MET A 166 10.01 1.95 22.85
N PHE A 167 10.75 2.11 23.96
CA PHE A 167 10.39 1.64 25.30
C PHE A 167 10.48 2.75 26.35
N SER A 168 10.07 3.98 26.03
CA SER A 168 9.81 4.98 27.07
C SER A 168 8.37 4.78 27.58
N ASP A 169 8.26 4.50 28.89
CA ASP A 169 7.18 3.86 29.65
C ASP A 169 5.75 4.48 29.59
N THR A 170 5.38 5.20 28.54
CA THR A 170 4.05 5.83 28.43
C THR A 170 3.39 5.76 27.05
N ALA A 171 4.04 5.22 26.02
CA ALA A 171 3.45 5.10 24.69
C ALA A 171 2.73 3.74 24.51
N ILE A 172 1.41 3.77 24.70
CA ILE A 172 0.42 2.72 24.35
C ILE A 172 0.61 1.39 25.11
N GLN A 173 -0.21 1.22 26.15
CA GLN A 173 -0.37 -0.01 26.94
C GLN A 173 -1.07 -1.15 26.15
N LEU A 174 -0.67 -1.44 24.91
CA LEU A 174 -1.14 -2.63 24.19
C LEU A 174 -0.62 -3.93 24.85
N GLN A 175 0.54 -3.87 25.50
CA GLN A 175 1.16 -5.02 26.16
C GLN A 175 0.31 -5.62 27.29
N PRO A 176 -0.30 -4.86 28.23
CA PRO A 176 -1.18 -5.44 29.23
C PRO A 176 -2.50 -5.96 28.65
N VAL A 177 -3.05 -5.38 27.57
CA VAL A 177 -4.32 -5.87 26.97
C VAL A 177 -4.11 -7.22 26.26
N PHE A 178 -3.03 -7.36 25.50
CA PHE A 178 -2.71 -8.62 24.83
C PHE A 178 -2.28 -9.70 25.83
N ALA A 179 -1.48 -9.34 26.85
CA ALA A 179 -1.10 -10.26 27.92
C ALA A 179 -2.32 -10.72 28.73
N GLN A 180 -3.26 -9.82 29.04
CA GLN A 180 -4.51 -10.16 29.71
C GLN A 180 -5.38 -11.07 28.83
N TRP A 181 -5.44 -10.82 27.51
CA TRP A 181 -6.18 -11.66 26.57
C TRP A 181 -5.58 -13.08 26.47
N ILE A 182 -4.25 -13.20 26.39
CA ILE A 182 -3.54 -14.50 26.45
C ILE A 182 -3.80 -15.18 27.80
N GLN A 183 -3.63 -14.48 28.93
CA GLN A 183 -3.87 -15.09 30.25
C GLN A 183 -5.32 -15.56 30.43
N ASN A 184 -6.30 -14.82 29.91
CA ASN A 184 -7.70 -15.23 29.95
C ASN A 184 -7.98 -16.46 29.07
N THR A 185 -7.34 -16.59 27.90
CA THR A 185 -7.49 -17.78 27.05
C THR A 185 -6.81 -19.00 27.65
N HIS A 186 -5.70 -18.83 28.37
CA HIS A 186 -5.02 -19.90 29.10
C HIS A 186 -5.74 -20.29 30.41
N ALA A 187 -6.43 -19.36 31.08
CA ALA A 187 -7.22 -19.63 32.28
C ALA A 187 -8.57 -20.32 31.99
N LEU A 188 -9.09 -20.15 30.76
CA LEU A 188 -10.32 -20.81 30.29
C LEU A 188 -10.08 -22.19 29.67
N ALA A 189 -8.83 -22.63 29.54
CA ALA A 189 -8.52 -24.01 29.16
C ALA A 189 -8.90 -24.96 30.31
N PRO A 190 -9.85 -25.89 30.13
CA PRO A 190 -10.19 -26.86 31.17
C PRO A 190 -8.95 -27.69 31.50
N GLY A 191 -8.59 -27.73 32.78
CA GLY A 191 -7.45 -28.48 33.30
C GLY A 191 -7.55 -29.98 32.99
N ALA A 192 -7.02 -30.38 31.83
CA ALA A 192 -6.62 -31.75 31.57
C ALA A 192 -5.14 -31.87 31.93
N MET A 193 -4.86 -32.02 33.24
CA MET A 193 -3.71 -32.73 33.78
C MET A 193 -3.87 -32.78 35.32
N THR A 194 -4.59 -33.80 35.79
CA THR A 194 -4.63 -34.19 37.19
C THR A 194 -3.29 -34.82 37.61
N PRO A 195 -2.65 -34.38 38.71
CA PRO A 195 -1.57 -35.13 39.34
C PRO A 195 -2.13 -35.98 40.48
N GLY A 196 -2.28 -37.29 40.22
CA GLY A 196 -2.15 -38.40 41.19
C GLY A 196 -3.17 -38.54 42.33
N GLU A 197 -4.00 -39.59 42.27
CA GLU A 197 -4.44 -40.31 43.47
C GLU A 197 -4.59 -41.81 43.14
N TYR A 198 -3.65 -42.63 43.64
CA TYR A 198 -3.69 -44.09 43.57
C TYR A 198 -4.29 -44.59 44.90
N GLN A 199 -5.57 -44.98 44.91
CA GLN A 199 -6.17 -45.70 46.03
C GLN A 199 -6.00 -47.21 45.82
N ALA A 200 -5.34 -47.87 46.78
CA ALA A 200 -5.18 -49.33 46.81
C ALA A 200 -6.51 -50.02 47.18
N PRO A 201 -6.84 -51.18 46.59
CA PRO A 201 -8.06 -51.90 46.93
C PRO A 201 -7.88 -52.72 48.21
N VAL A 202 -8.96 -52.79 49.02
CA VAL A 202 -9.20 -53.83 50.03
C VAL A 202 -9.90 -55.00 49.36
#